data_AF-A0A4S1XJ38-F1
#
_entry.id   AF-A0A4S1XJ38-F1
#
_cell.length_a   1.000
_cell.length_b   1.000
_cell.length_c   1.000
_cell.angle_alpha   90.00
_cell.angle_beta   90.00
_cell.angle_gamma   90.00
#
_symmetry.space_group_name_H-M   'P 1'
#
loop_
_entity.id
_entity.type
_entity.pdbx_description
1 polymer ?
#
loop_
_entity_poly.entity_id
_entity_poly.type
_entity_poly.pdbx_seq_one_letter_code
_entity_poly.pdbx_strand_id
1 'polypeptide(L)' 'MTTIETYLANAAAQRAAAENTSLPNRREMHERSAITWETMARAAKDTEGRAAVNLAAKVAAGVVAT' A
#
# COMPACT_ATOMS: atom_id res chain seq x y z
N MET A 1 -1.35 13.51 -2.51
CA MET A 1 -1.68 12.08 -2.42
C MET A 1 -0.40 11.31 -2.12
N THR A 2 -0.34 10.58 -1.02
CA THR A 2 0.81 9.74 -0.64
C THR A 2 0.88 8.50 -1.54
N THR A 3 2.01 7.79 -1.48
CA THR A 3 2.14 6.50 -2.18
C THR A 3 1.11 5.49 -1.70
N ILE A 4 0.84 5.43 -0.39
CA ILE A 4 -0.19 4.58 0.21
C ILE A 4 -1.58 4.94 -0.34
N GLU A 5 -1.93 6.23 -0.35
CA GLU A 5 -3.22 6.71 -0.87
C GLU A 5 -3.37 6.38 -2.36
N THR A 6 -2.29 6.48 -3.13
CA THR A 6 -2.28 6.11 -4.55
C THR A 6 -2.54 4.62 -4.75
N TYR A 7 -1.92 3.74 -3.96
CA TYR A 7 -2.18 2.31 -4.03
C TYR A 7 -3.62 1.97 -3.63
N LEU A 8 -4.15 2.61 -2.57
CA LEU A 8 -5.55 2.39 -2.16
C LEU A 8 -6.54 2.89 -3.21
N ALA A 9 -6.28 4.03 -3.85
CA ALA A 9 -7.12 4.54 -4.94
C ALA A 9 -7.15 3.57 -6.14
N ASN A 10 -5.99 3.01 -6.51
CA ASN A 10 -5.93 2.00 -7.56
C ASN A 10 -6.66 0.70 -7.18
N ALA A 11 -6.52 0.25 -5.93
CA ALA A 11 -7.28 -0.91 -5.44
C ALA A 11 -8.80 -0.68 -5.57
N ALA A 12 -9.28 0.48 -5.12
CA ALA A 12 -10.69 0.84 -5.21
C ALA A 12 -11.18 0.89 -6.66
N ALA A 13 -10.40 1.46 -7.58
CA ALA A 13 -10.73 1.47 -8.99
C ALA A 13 -10.85 0.06 -9.59
N GLN A 14 -9.97 -0.87 -9.19
CA GLN A 14 -10.05 -2.26 -9.62
C GLN A 14 -11.26 -2.99 -9.02
N ARG A 15 -11.62 -2.74 -7.76
CA ARG A 15 -12.85 -3.28 -7.16
C ARG A 15 -14.09 -2.81 -7.92
N ALA A 16 -14.18 -1.52 -8.22
CA ALA A 16 -15.27 -0.97 -9.02
C ALA A 16 -15.31 -1.60 -10.43
N ALA A 17 -14.15 -1.84 -11.06
CA ALA A 17 -14.10 -2.51 -12.36
C ALA A 17 -14.57 -3.98 -12.28
N ALA A 18 -14.25 -4.69 -11.20
CA ALA A 18 -14.71 -6.06 -10.95
C ALA A 18 -16.24 -6.15 -10.79
N GLU A 19 -16.83 -5.17 -10.10
CA GLU A 19 -18.29 -5.06 -9.93
C GLU A 19 -19.02 -4.76 -11.25
N ASN A 20 -18.41 -3.94 -12.11
CA ASN A 20 -19.02 -3.50 -13.36
C ASN A 20 -18.87 -4.48 -14.54
N THR A 21 -18.01 -5.49 -14.43
CA THR A 21 -17.83 -6.47 -15.52
C THR A 21 -18.77 -7.67 -15.37
N SER A 22 -19.36 -8.10 -16.49
CA SER A 22 -20.14 -9.34 -16.58
C SER A 22 -19.28 -10.58 -16.89
N LEU A 23 -18.05 -10.38 -17.38
CA LEU A 23 -17.14 -11.45 -17.75
C LEU A 23 -16.38 -12.00 -16.52
N PRO A 24 -16.55 -13.28 -16.14
CA PRO A 24 -15.95 -13.83 -14.91
C PRO A 24 -14.42 -13.74 -14.89
N ASN A 25 -13.77 -14.05 -16.02
CA ASN A 25 -12.31 -13.97 -16.13
C ASN A 25 -11.77 -12.53 -15.91
N ARG A 26 -12.50 -11.51 -16.38
CA ARG A 26 -12.13 -10.10 -16.15
C ARG A 26 -12.37 -9.71 -14.70
N ARG A 27 -13.45 -10.21 -14.08
CA ARG A 27 -13.72 -9.97 -12.65
C ARG A 27 -12.56 -10.50 -11.80
N GLU A 28 -12.17 -11.75 -12.00
CA GLU A 28 -11.04 -12.37 -11.28
C GLU A 28 -9.73 -11.60 -11.48
N MET A 29 -9.47 -11.13 -12.71
CA MET A 29 -8.29 -10.30 -13.00
C MET A 29 -8.31 -9.00 -12.18
N HIS A 30 -9.44 -8.28 -12.17
CA HIS A 30 -9.59 -7.03 -11.42
C HIS A 30 -9.48 -7.27 -9.91
N GLU A 31 -10.08 -8.33 -9.38
CA GLU A 31 -9.97 -8.71 -7.97
C GLU A 31 -8.53 -9.00 -7.56
N ARG A 32 -7.80 -9.79 -8.37
CA ARG A 32 -6.37 -10.06 -8.14
C ARG A 32 -5.55 -8.77 -8.15
N SER A 33 -5.82 -7.87 -9.10
CA SER A 33 -5.13 -6.58 -9.16
C SER A 33 -5.41 -5.73 -7.92
N ALA A 34 -6.67 -5.66 -7.47
CA ALA A 34 -7.04 -4.95 -6.25
C ALA A 34 -6.28 -5.48 -5.03
N ILE A 35 -6.20 -6.80 -4.87
CA ILE A 35 -5.44 -7.44 -3.79
C ILE A 35 -3.95 -7.08 -3.84
N THR A 36 -3.35 -7.04 -5.04
CA THR A 36 -1.96 -6.61 -5.22
C THR A 36 -1.75 -5.19 -4.73
N TRP A 37 -2.60 -4.25 -5.14
CA TRP A 37 -2.51 -2.85 -4.72
C TRP A 37 -2.69 -2.68 -3.20
N GLU A 38 -3.67 -3.35 -2.60
CA GLU A 38 -3.86 -3.34 -1.14
C GLU A 38 -2.64 -3.90 -0.39
N THR A 39 -2.00 -4.93 -0.95
CA THR A 39 -0.78 -5.52 -0.37
C THR A 39 0.39 -4.55 -0.44
N MET A 40 0.53 -3.81 -1.55
CA MET A 40 1.54 -2.76 -1.67
C MET A 40 1.28 -1.60 -0.71
N ALA A 41 0.02 -1.21 -0.51
CA ALA A 41 -0.36 -0.19 0.49
C ALA A 41 0.03 -0.62 1.92
N ARG A 42 -0.23 -1.88 2.28
CA ARG A 42 0.19 -2.47 3.56
C ARG A 42 1.71 -2.45 3.71
N ALA A 43 2.44 -2.92 2.71
CA ALA A 43 3.91 -2.95 2.74
C ALA A 43 4.54 -1.54 2.84
N ALA A 44 3.96 -0.56 2.15
CA ALA A 44 4.40 0.83 2.24
C ALA A 44 4.18 1.40 3.65
N LYS A 45 3.00 1.14 4.25
CA LYS A 45 2.71 1.53 5.63
C LYS A 45 3.66 0.89 6.65
N ASP A 46 3.97 -0.39 6.48
CA ASP A 46 4.92 -1.11 7.34
C ASP A 46 6.33 -0.50 7.23
N THR A 47 6.71 -0.10 6.03
CA THR A 47 8.00 0.56 5.76
C THR A 47 8.08 1.92 6.47
N GLU A 48 7.03 2.75 6.38
CA GLU A 48 6.93 4.02 7.09
C GLU A 48 7.04 3.83 8.61
N GLY A 49 6.34 2.82 9.16
CA GLY A 49 6.42 2.47 10.58
C GLY A 49 7.83 2.07 11.02
N ARG A 50 8.50 1.20 10.25
CA ARG A 50 9.90 0.79 10.54
C ARG A 50 10.86 1.97 10.43
N ALA A 51 10.67 2.87 9.47
CA ALA A 51 11.50 4.07 9.33
C ALA A 51 11.39 4.97 10.56
N ALA A 52 10.19 5.15 11.12
CA ALA A 52 9.97 5.90 12.36
C ALA A 52 10.70 5.26 13.56
N VAL A 53 10.60 3.94 13.73
CA VAL A 53 11.31 3.21 14.80
C VAL A 53 12.83 3.35 14.65
N ASN A 54 13.35 3.17 13.44
CA ASN A 54 14.78 3.29 13.16
C ASN A 54 15.30 4.71 13.44
N LEU A 55 14.52 5.74 13.12
CA LEU A 55 14.87 7.12 13.43
C LEU A 55 14.90 7.35 14.95
N ALA A 56 13.88 6.89 15.67
CA ALA A 56 13.84 7.00 17.13
C ALA A 56 15.02 6.28 17.79
N ALA A 57 15.38 5.09 17.30
CA ALA A 57 16.54 4.34 17.79
C ALA A 57 17.86 5.08 17.53
N LYS A 58 18.04 5.70 16.35
CA LYS A 58 19.23 6.49 16.02
C LYS A 58 19.36 7.73 16.92
N VAL A 59 18.25 8.42 17.20
CA VAL A 59 18.22 9.57 18.12
C VAL A 59 18.56 9.12 19.55
N ALA A 60 17.96 8.03 20.03
CA ALA A 60 18.22 7.50 21.36
C ALA A 60 19.68 7.01 21.54
N ALA A 61 20.29 6.46 20.49
CA ALA A 61 21.67 6.01 20.49
C ALA A 61 22.70 7.15 20.37
N GLY A 62 22.27 8.42 20.29
CA GLY A 62 23.16 9.56 20.09
C GLY A 62 23.89 9.57 18.75
N VAL A 63 23.50 8.68 17.82
CA VAL A 63 24.08 8.61 16.46
C VAL A 63 23.65 9.81 15.62
N VAL A 64 22.65 10.57 16.09
CA VAL A 64 22.22 11.85 15.52
C VAL A 64 22.59 12.99 16.48
N ALA A 65 23.89 13.19 16.70
CA ALA A 65 24.53 14.45 17.13
C ALA A 65 26.06 14.26 17.01
N THR A 66 26.85 15.11 16.36
CA THR A 66 26.68 16.48 15.83
C THR A 66 26.95 16.58 14.33
#